data_AF-A0A6L8DZ57-F1
#
_entry.id   AF-A0A6L8DZ57-F1
#
_cell.length_a   1.000
_cell.length_b   1.000
_cell.length_c   1.000
_cell.angle_alpha   90.00
_cell.angle_beta   90.00
_cell.angle_gamma   90.00
#
_symmetry.space_group_name_H-M   'P 1'
#
loop_
_entity.id
_entity.type
_entity.pdbx_description
1 polymer ?
#
loop_
_entity_poly.entity_id
_entity_poly.type
_entity_poly.pdbx_seq_one_letter_code
_entity_poly.pdbx_strand_id
1 'polypeptide(L)'
;MRLREPARSIWQKHRHAVERLRGEAGGTGRLMLGGGSILGARWEHRRSTDIDVLLPDREALNDAHPDGPNDLAAATRGEASEVWKDRVKVAVEEGMLDVTAAAPLLPGMESRNDVEGHEETVLANAQILRGKLNRTHKGVTRDAFDLVSAAKADEKALQQATNALTRKEWHTVCRNLINANDDMAGEAEQALGEIDPAFETDLQRLGHNAAIAVMEARYTHVRVRTADGAVIIESRTGKGPLPVERYARTSGQEALTKSGIGEYLSSNTTAVRRTVAAALDTLLRRREDGIVFDSDDTRPWERSGGLLGTARRKG
;
A
#
# COMPACT_ATOMS: atom_id res chain seq x y z
N MET A 1 -2.41 19.30 1.81
CA MET A 1 -3.22 18.16 2.30
C MET A 1 -3.46 18.36 3.79
N ARG A 2 -4.69 18.16 4.25
CA ARG A 2 -5.04 18.35 5.66
C ARG A 2 -5.30 17.00 6.31
N LEU A 3 -4.53 16.67 7.36
CA LEU A 3 -4.72 15.48 8.17
C LEU A 3 -5.99 15.64 9.03
N ARG A 4 -6.60 14.52 9.43
CA ARG A 4 -7.73 14.50 10.37
C ARG A 4 -7.22 14.43 11.80
N GLU A 5 -8.01 14.89 12.77
CA GLU A 5 -7.66 14.69 14.18
C GLU A 5 -7.75 13.21 14.59
N PRO A 6 -6.90 12.73 15.52
CA PRO A 6 -5.82 13.47 16.18
C PRO A 6 -4.49 13.54 15.38
N ALA A 7 -4.38 12.82 14.25
CA ALA A 7 -3.18 12.76 13.42
C ALA A 7 -2.63 14.15 13.03
N ARG A 8 -3.50 15.13 12.77
CA ARG A 8 -3.07 16.53 12.57
C ARG A 8 -2.30 17.09 13.75
N SER A 9 -2.89 17.03 14.95
CA SER A 9 -2.27 17.57 16.16
C SER A 9 -0.95 16.87 16.49
N ILE A 10 -0.88 15.54 16.29
CA ILE A 10 0.37 14.77 16.44
C ILE A 10 1.45 15.34 15.52
N TRP A 11 1.16 15.49 14.24
CA TRP A 11 2.17 15.94 13.27
C TRP A 11 2.60 17.38 13.53
N GLN A 12 1.67 18.31 13.72
CA GLN A 12 1.99 19.73 13.94
C GLN A 12 2.85 19.95 15.19
N LYS A 13 2.62 19.19 16.27
CA LYS A 13 3.38 19.34 17.51
C LYS A 13 4.74 18.64 17.48
N HIS A 14 4.83 17.47 16.84
CA HIS A 14 5.98 16.57 17.00
C HIS A 14 6.88 16.46 15.76
N ARG A 15 6.47 16.98 14.59
CA ARG A 15 7.27 17.01 13.35
C ARG A 15 8.71 17.49 13.58
N HIS A 16 8.85 18.62 14.27
CA HIS A 16 10.15 19.23 14.51
C HIS A 16 11.07 18.36 15.37
N ALA A 17 10.53 17.56 16.29
CA ALA A 17 11.34 16.63 17.08
C ALA A 17 11.96 15.56 16.19
N VAL A 18 11.18 14.98 15.27
CA VAL A 18 11.67 13.96 14.32
C VAL A 18 12.71 14.56 13.36
N GLU A 19 12.45 15.75 12.82
CA GLU A 19 13.39 16.40 11.91
C GLU A 19 14.69 16.83 12.58
N ARG A 20 14.60 17.40 13.79
CA ARG A 20 15.76 17.87 14.55
C ARG A 20 16.69 16.72 14.88
N LEU A 21 16.18 15.62 15.43
CA LEU A 21 17.02 14.48 15.82
C LEU A 21 17.78 13.92 14.61
N ARG A 22 17.10 13.76 13.47
CA ARG A 22 17.76 13.35 12.22
C ARG A 22 18.82 14.35 11.76
N GLY A 23 18.53 15.65 11.85
CA GLY A 23 19.46 16.72 11.43
C GLY A 23 20.71 16.81 12.31
N GLU A 24 20.56 16.65 13.62
CA GLU A 24 21.65 16.66 14.60
C GLU A 24 22.61 15.48 14.41
N ALA A 25 22.10 14.32 14.01
CA ALA A 25 22.91 13.15 13.69
C ALA A 25 23.54 13.18 12.28
N GLY A 26 23.32 14.24 11.50
CA GLY A 26 23.88 14.36 10.15
C GLY A 26 23.20 13.47 9.09
N GLY A 27 22.02 12.93 9.41
CA GLY A 27 21.29 12.02 8.54
C GLY A 27 20.81 12.70 7.26
N THR A 28 21.11 12.09 6.10
CA THR A 28 20.68 12.56 4.77
C THR A 28 19.41 11.85 4.26
N GLY A 29 18.88 10.92 5.04
CA GLY A 29 17.74 10.08 4.66
C GLY A 29 16.41 10.84 4.52
N ARG A 30 15.71 10.61 3.41
CA ARG A 30 14.39 11.20 3.13
C ARG A 30 13.33 10.61 4.08
N LEU A 31 12.73 11.46 4.92
CA LEU A 31 11.58 11.11 5.74
C LEU A 31 10.33 11.04 4.88
N MET A 32 9.52 10.01 5.08
CA MET A 32 8.28 9.81 4.31
C MET A 32 7.10 9.59 5.23
N LEU A 33 6.02 10.33 5.04
CA LEU A 33 4.75 10.09 5.72
C LEU A 33 3.94 9.00 5.01
N GLY A 34 3.30 8.13 5.78
CA GLY A 34 2.53 7.02 5.24
C GLY A 34 1.39 6.53 6.13
N GLY A 35 1.02 5.28 5.94
CA GLY A 35 0.10 4.59 6.84
C GLY A 35 -1.35 5.09 6.81
N GLY A 36 -2.07 4.82 7.90
CA GLY A 36 -3.52 5.03 7.98
C GLY A 36 -3.93 6.50 8.00
N SER A 37 -3.08 7.38 8.54
CA SER A 37 -3.34 8.83 8.61
C SER A 37 -3.37 9.48 7.24
N ILE A 38 -2.45 9.11 6.36
CA ILE A 38 -2.41 9.60 4.97
C ILE A 38 -3.62 9.10 4.18
N LEU A 39 -4.00 7.83 4.31
CA LEU A 39 -5.20 7.32 3.65
C LEU A 39 -6.46 8.01 4.18
N GLY A 40 -6.59 8.17 5.50
CA GLY A 40 -7.71 8.86 6.13
C GLY A 40 -7.81 10.33 5.74
N ALA A 41 -6.69 10.98 5.42
CA ALA A 41 -6.68 12.35 4.89
C ALA A 41 -7.05 12.42 3.40
N ARG A 42 -6.74 11.38 2.61
CA ARG A 42 -7.02 11.33 1.17
C ARG A 42 -8.44 10.88 0.85
N TRP A 43 -8.98 9.95 1.62
CA TRP A 43 -10.28 9.33 1.36
C TRP A 43 -11.35 9.72 2.37
N GLU A 44 -10.97 10.35 3.48
CA GLU A 44 -11.87 10.77 4.56
C GLU A 44 -12.72 9.62 5.15
N HIS A 45 -12.31 8.36 4.94
CA HIS A 45 -13.10 7.17 5.27
C HIS A 45 -13.14 6.82 6.75
N ARG A 46 -12.09 7.18 7.51
CA ARG A 46 -12.04 7.07 8.98
C ARG A 46 -10.99 8.00 9.58
N ARG A 47 -10.97 8.13 10.91
CA ARG A 47 -9.90 8.80 11.66
C ARG A 47 -8.71 7.87 11.90
N SER A 48 -7.51 8.43 12.09
CA SER A 48 -6.30 7.69 12.50
C SER A 48 -5.77 8.28 13.79
N THR A 49 -5.47 7.42 14.76
CA THR A 49 -4.88 7.78 16.06
C THR A 49 -3.36 7.85 16.03
N ASP A 50 -2.76 7.41 14.92
CA ASP A 50 -1.33 7.20 14.79
C ASP A 50 -0.82 7.96 13.55
N ILE A 51 0.41 8.48 13.62
CA ILE A 51 1.20 9.00 12.49
C ILE A 51 2.35 8.04 12.20
N ASP A 52 2.35 7.46 10.99
CA ASP A 52 3.43 6.62 10.49
C ASP A 52 4.47 7.45 9.73
N VAL A 53 5.71 7.40 10.22
CA VAL A 53 6.90 8.00 9.62
C VAL A 53 7.84 6.87 9.17
N LEU A 54 8.23 6.89 7.90
CA LEU A 54 9.16 5.94 7.32
C LEU A 54 10.52 6.60 7.07
N LEU A 55 11.57 5.94 7.54
CA LEU A 55 12.96 6.26 7.25
C LEU A 55 13.54 5.19 6.31
N PRO A 56 14.48 5.56 5.42
CA PRO A 56 14.93 4.68 4.34
C PRO A 56 15.63 3.40 4.85
N ASP A 57 16.30 3.49 5.98
CA ASP A 57 17.07 2.42 6.57
C ASP A 57 17.28 2.62 8.08
N ARG A 58 18.01 1.68 8.69
CA ARG A 58 18.25 1.66 10.14
C ARG A 58 19.31 2.66 10.58
N GLU A 59 20.18 3.09 9.67
CA GLU A 59 21.15 4.14 9.95
C GLU A 59 20.42 5.46 10.15
N ALA A 60 19.51 5.81 9.23
CA ALA A 60 18.65 6.98 9.37
C ALA A 60 17.75 6.93 10.62
N LEU A 61 17.32 5.75 11.06
CA LEU A 61 16.57 5.60 12.31
C LEU A 61 17.47 5.79 13.53
N ASN A 62 18.68 5.22 13.55
CA ASN A 62 19.65 5.48 14.61
C ASN A 62 20.03 6.96 14.69
N ASP A 63 20.15 7.63 13.55
CA ASP A 63 20.36 9.07 13.47
C ASP A 63 19.21 9.84 14.13
N ALA A 64 17.97 9.35 14.02
CA ALA A 64 16.82 9.96 14.67
C ALA A 64 16.78 9.73 16.19
N HIS A 65 17.70 8.96 16.77
CA HIS A 65 17.78 8.70 18.21
C HIS A 65 19.20 8.23 18.64
N PRO A 66 20.22 9.10 18.57
CA PRO A 66 21.63 8.71 18.67
C PRO A 66 22.02 8.04 19.99
N ASP A 67 21.41 8.45 21.12
CA ASP A 67 21.66 7.91 22.45
C ASP A 67 20.66 6.79 22.83
N GLY A 68 19.74 6.48 21.93
CA GLY A 68 18.82 5.35 22.01
C GLY A 68 17.36 5.74 21.88
N PRO A 69 16.44 4.76 21.87
CA PRO A 69 15.02 4.95 21.53
C PRO A 69 14.25 5.95 22.42
N ASN A 70 14.80 6.27 23.59
CA ASN A 70 14.22 7.24 24.52
C ASN A 70 14.43 8.69 24.06
N ASP A 71 15.35 8.98 23.14
CA ASP A 71 15.58 10.33 22.64
C ASP A 71 14.35 10.90 21.96
N LEU A 72 13.70 10.08 21.14
CA LEU A 72 12.48 10.46 20.45
C LEU A 72 11.33 10.68 21.45
N ALA A 73 11.21 9.83 22.46
CA ALA A 73 10.23 10.01 23.54
C ALA A 73 10.47 11.30 24.33
N ALA A 74 11.72 11.56 24.74
CA ALA A 74 12.10 12.78 25.45
C ALA A 74 11.86 14.04 24.60
N ALA A 75 12.21 14.01 23.32
CA ALA A 75 12.04 15.14 22.41
C ALA A 75 10.56 15.47 22.11
N THR A 76 9.69 14.46 22.14
CA THR A 76 8.24 14.62 21.95
C THR A 76 7.47 14.78 23.26
N ARG A 77 8.17 14.75 24.41
CA ARG A 77 7.58 14.69 25.77
C ARG A 77 6.57 13.56 25.90
N GLY A 78 6.83 12.46 25.20
CA GLY A 78 6.04 11.25 25.21
C GLY A 78 6.72 10.13 26.00
N GLU A 79 6.14 8.94 25.89
CA GLU A 79 6.62 7.71 26.49
C GLU A 79 6.92 6.69 25.38
N ALA A 80 8.12 6.09 25.39
CA ALA A 80 8.44 5.02 24.46
C ALA A 80 7.54 3.81 24.78
N SER A 81 6.61 3.50 23.88
CA SER A 81 5.64 2.41 24.08
C SER A 81 6.18 1.08 23.57
N GLU A 82 6.89 1.11 22.43
CA GLU A 82 7.50 -0.07 21.83
C GLU A 82 8.82 0.31 21.15
N VAL A 83 9.85 -0.49 21.41
CA VAL A 83 11.15 -0.33 20.74
C VAL A 83 11.53 -1.66 20.12
N TRP A 84 11.68 -1.65 18.81
CA TRP A 84 12.16 -2.75 18.01
C TRP A 84 13.44 -2.38 17.27
N LYS A 85 14.06 -3.37 16.66
CA LYS A 85 15.31 -3.23 15.89
C LYS A 85 15.22 -2.16 14.79
N ASP A 86 14.03 -1.97 14.24
CA ASP A 86 13.72 -1.20 13.04
C ASP A 86 12.50 -0.28 13.23
N ARG A 87 12.02 -0.10 14.46
CA ARG A 87 10.83 0.70 14.74
C ARG A 87 10.83 1.25 16.16
N VAL A 88 10.46 2.51 16.31
CA VAL A 88 10.23 3.16 17.60
C VAL A 88 8.82 3.72 17.60
N LYS A 89 8.01 3.29 18.55
CA LYS A 89 6.65 3.81 18.77
C LYS A 89 6.62 4.61 20.07
N VAL A 90 6.16 5.84 19.96
CA VAL A 90 6.07 6.79 21.09
C VAL A 90 4.62 7.18 21.31
N ALA A 91 4.14 6.99 22.54
CA ALA A 91 2.88 7.52 22.99
C ALA A 91 3.04 9.00 23.35
N VAL A 92 2.24 9.86 22.74
CA VAL A 92 2.16 11.30 23.03
C VAL A 92 0.73 11.63 23.49
N GLU A 93 0.52 12.82 24.04
CA GLU A 93 -0.78 13.24 24.57
C GLU A 93 -1.93 13.06 23.55
N GLU A 94 -1.67 13.30 22.26
CA GLU A 94 -2.68 13.25 21.21
C GLU A 94 -2.91 11.85 20.61
N GLY A 95 -1.99 10.90 20.83
CA GLY A 95 -2.03 9.60 20.20
C GLY A 95 -0.64 8.97 20.05
N MET A 96 -0.36 8.37 18.89
CA MET A 96 0.89 7.64 18.68
C MET A 96 1.73 8.20 17.52
N LEU A 97 3.03 8.35 17.74
CA LEU A 97 4.02 8.57 16.70
C LEU A 97 4.80 7.28 16.46
N ASP A 98 4.81 6.81 15.21
CA ASP A 98 5.44 5.55 14.82
C ASP A 98 6.52 5.81 13.78
N VAL A 99 7.78 5.61 14.15
CA VAL A 99 8.93 5.81 13.26
C VAL A 99 9.53 4.46 12.91
N THR A 100 9.48 4.08 11.64
CA THR A 100 9.94 2.79 11.15
C THR A 100 11.06 2.95 10.11
N ALA A 101 12.13 2.18 10.27
CA ALA A 101 13.19 2.00 9.28
C ALA A 101 12.80 0.89 8.29
N ALA A 102 12.32 1.26 7.10
CA ALA A 102 12.10 0.29 6.05
C ALA A 102 12.22 0.94 4.66
N ALA A 103 12.86 0.21 3.75
CA ALA A 103 12.86 0.59 2.34
C ALA A 103 11.43 0.52 1.77
N PRO A 104 11.04 1.46 0.88
CA PRO A 104 9.78 1.39 0.17
C PRO A 104 9.61 0.05 -0.58
N LEU A 105 8.47 -0.61 -0.38
CA LEU A 105 8.14 -1.88 -1.07
C LEU A 105 7.88 -1.69 -2.58
N LEU A 106 7.57 -0.48 -3.01
CA LEU A 106 7.31 -0.01 -4.37
C LEU A 106 8.13 1.28 -4.60
N PRO A 107 9.46 1.17 -4.82
CA PRO A 107 10.34 2.33 -4.92
C PRO A 107 9.94 3.33 -6.01
N GLY A 108 10.07 4.63 -5.73
CA GLY A 108 9.77 5.71 -6.67
C GLY A 108 8.28 6.09 -6.75
N MET A 109 7.46 5.52 -5.87
CA MET A 109 6.04 5.86 -5.75
C MET A 109 5.75 6.85 -4.60
N GLU A 110 6.74 7.60 -4.14
CA GLU A 110 6.56 8.71 -3.21
C GLU A 110 6.49 10.06 -3.94
N SER A 111 5.75 11.02 -3.37
CA SER A 111 5.58 12.35 -3.96
C SER A 111 5.76 13.45 -2.91
N ARG A 112 6.21 14.63 -3.35
CA ARG A 112 6.21 15.83 -2.50
C ARG A 112 4.82 16.41 -2.45
N ASN A 113 4.29 16.63 -1.26
CA ASN A 113 2.97 17.19 -1.04
C ASN A 113 3.04 18.23 0.06
N ASP A 114 2.27 19.30 -0.08
CA ASP A 114 1.95 20.16 1.06
C ASP A 114 1.14 19.34 2.07
N VAL A 115 1.57 19.27 3.33
CA VAL A 115 0.87 18.65 4.45
C VAL A 115 0.89 19.63 5.61
N GLU A 116 -0.28 20.11 6.01
CA GLU A 116 -0.41 21.13 7.06
C GLU A 116 0.48 22.37 6.84
N GLY A 117 0.67 22.79 5.58
CA GLY A 117 1.51 23.94 5.23
C GLY A 117 3.01 23.67 5.11
N HIS A 118 3.42 22.40 5.20
CA HIS A 118 4.82 21.98 5.05
C HIS A 118 5.00 21.07 3.84
N GLU A 119 6.08 21.23 3.09
CA GLU A 119 6.42 20.32 2.00
C GLU A 119 6.95 18.99 2.57
N GLU A 120 6.14 17.94 2.50
CA GLU A 120 6.48 16.60 2.95
C GLU A 120 6.70 15.65 1.80
N THR A 121 7.50 14.62 2.03
CA THR A 121 7.43 13.44 1.19
C THR A 121 6.37 12.49 1.72
N VAL A 122 5.48 12.04 0.86
CA VAL A 122 4.37 11.17 1.22
C VAL A 122 4.35 9.95 0.32
N LEU A 123 4.17 8.77 0.91
CA LEU A 123 4.01 7.51 0.18
C LEU A 123 2.72 7.55 -0.66
N ALA A 124 2.75 6.99 -1.87
CA ALA A 124 1.52 6.76 -2.64
C ALA A 124 0.61 5.74 -1.96
N ASN A 125 -0.68 5.77 -2.31
CA ASN A 125 -1.68 4.83 -1.80
C ASN A 125 -1.25 3.37 -2.02
N ALA A 126 -0.74 3.02 -3.20
CA ALA A 126 -0.28 1.66 -3.51
C ALA A 126 0.82 1.18 -2.55
N GLN A 127 1.77 2.06 -2.21
CA GLN A 127 2.87 1.77 -1.29
C GLN A 127 2.36 1.52 0.14
N ILE A 128 1.40 2.34 0.60
CA ILE A 128 0.78 2.19 1.91
C ILE A 128 -0.01 0.88 1.97
N LEU A 129 -0.85 0.62 0.96
CA LEU A 129 -1.65 -0.59 0.85
C LEU A 129 -0.76 -1.85 0.77
N ARG A 130 0.37 -1.79 0.06
CA ARG A 130 1.33 -2.91 0.01
C ARG A 130 1.92 -3.23 1.38
N GLY A 131 2.17 -2.19 2.20
CA GLY A 131 2.59 -2.34 3.59
C GLY A 131 1.52 -3.03 4.45
N LYS A 132 0.24 -2.65 4.29
CA LYS A 132 -0.89 -3.30 4.96
C LYS A 132 -1.01 -4.77 4.57
N LEU A 133 -0.95 -5.08 3.28
CA LEU A 133 -0.95 -6.46 2.76
C LEU A 133 0.17 -7.31 3.38
N ASN A 134 1.34 -6.72 3.66
CA ASN A 134 2.48 -7.41 4.28
C ASN A 134 2.27 -7.74 5.77
N ARG A 135 1.39 -6.99 6.45
CA ARG A 135 1.16 -7.09 7.89
C ARG A 135 -0.13 -7.84 8.27
N THR A 136 -0.86 -8.41 7.31
CA THR A 136 -2.18 -9.07 7.50
C THR A 136 -2.22 -10.28 8.45
N HIS A 137 -1.16 -10.52 9.23
CA HIS A 137 -1.10 -11.47 10.33
C HIS A 137 -1.09 -10.78 11.72
N LYS A 138 -1.07 -9.44 11.83
CA LYS A 138 -1.00 -8.64 13.08
C LYS A 138 -1.82 -7.35 12.95
N GLY A 139 -2.73 -7.04 13.89
CA GLY A 139 -3.42 -5.75 13.95
C GLY A 139 -4.27 -5.43 12.71
N VAL A 140 -5.16 -6.35 12.36
CA VAL A 140 -5.73 -6.51 11.01
C VAL A 140 -7.00 -5.71 10.74
N THR A 141 -7.72 -5.25 11.75
CA THR A 141 -9.07 -4.66 11.60
C THR A 141 -9.05 -3.36 10.79
N ARG A 142 -8.20 -2.39 11.18
CA ARG A 142 -8.04 -1.12 10.44
C ARG A 142 -7.45 -1.34 9.05
N ASP A 143 -6.51 -2.28 8.92
CA ASP A 143 -5.88 -2.61 7.65
C ASP A 143 -6.88 -3.25 6.68
N ALA A 144 -7.72 -4.17 7.15
CA ALA A 144 -8.80 -4.79 6.39
C ALA A 144 -9.82 -3.75 5.92
N PHE A 145 -10.22 -2.82 6.81
CA PHE A 145 -11.11 -1.73 6.44
C PHE A 145 -10.49 -0.81 5.38
N ASP A 146 -9.20 -0.49 5.49
CA ASP A 146 -8.50 0.32 4.50
C ASP A 146 -8.42 -0.39 3.13
N LEU A 147 -8.29 -1.72 3.10
CA LEU A 147 -8.32 -2.51 1.85
C LEU A 147 -9.72 -2.49 1.20
N VAL A 148 -10.79 -2.65 1.98
CA VAL A 148 -12.17 -2.53 1.49
C VAL A 148 -12.43 -1.13 0.96
N SER A 149 -11.98 -0.11 1.70
CA SER A 149 -12.14 1.29 1.33
C SER A 149 -11.36 1.64 0.05
N ALA A 150 -10.15 1.09 -0.12
CA ALA A 150 -9.36 1.26 -1.32
C ALA A 150 -10.07 0.75 -2.58
N ALA A 151 -10.83 -0.35 -2.49
CA ALA A 151 -11.60 -0.86 -3.62
C ALA A 151 -12.71 0.11 -4.10
N LYS A 152 -13.14 1.05 -3.24
CA LYS A 152 -14.09 2.12 -3.56
C LYS A 152 -13.38 3.41 -3.99
N ALA A 153 -12.35 3.82 -3.25
CA ALA A 153 -11.72 5.15 -3.41
C ALA A 153 -10.56 5.19 -4.42
N ASP A 154 -9.78 4.11 -4.53
CA ASP A 154 -8.57 4.06 -5.36
C ASP A 154 -8.27 2.62 -5.78
N GLU A 155 -9.11 2.10 -6.66
CA GLU A 155 -9.01 0.72 -7.13
C GLU A 155 -7.66 0.44 -7.82
N LYS A 156 -7.12 1.44 -8.55
CA LYS A 156 -5.81 1.31 -9.23
C LYS A 156 -4.68 1.12 -8.21
N ALA A 157 -4.67 1.86 -7.10
CA ALA A 157 -3.67 1.65 -6.06
C ALA A 157 -3.77 0.26 -5.42
N LEU A 158 -4.98 -0.24 -5.18
CA LEU A 158 -5.19 -1.58 -4.66
C LEU A 158 -4.72 -2.66 -5.64
N GLN A 159 -4.97 -2.48 -6.94
CA GLN A 159 -4.45 -3.36 -8.01
C GLN A 159 -2.92 -3.36 -8.01
N GLN A 160 -2.27 -2.20 -7.98
CA GLN A 160 -0.80 -2.12 -7.94
C GLN A 160 -0.22 -2.83 -6.71
N ALA A 161 -0.79 -2.56 -5.52
CA ALA A 161 -0.35 -3.19 -4.27
C ALA A 161 -0.53 -4.72 -4.29
N THR A 162 -1.67 -5.19 -4.77
CA THR A 162 -2.02 -6.62 -4.85
C THR A 162 -1.16 -7.36 -5.87
N ASN A 163 -0.91 -6.75 -7.02
CA ASN A 163 -0.16 -7.38 -8.10
C ASN A 163 1.36 -7.37 -7.87
N ALA A 164 1.85 -6.59 -6.91
CA ALA A 164 3.22 -6.68 -6.41
C ALA A 164 3.46 -7.89 -5.47
N LEU A 165 2.40 -8.58 -5.03
CA LEU A 165 2.53 -9.84 -4.28
C LEU A 165 2.87 -10.98 -5.23
N THR A 166 3.76 -11.88 -4.80
CA THR A 166 3.86 -13.21 -5.41
C THR A 166 2.55 -13.97 -5.22
N ARG A 167 2.31 -15.00 -6.04
CA ARG A 167 1.12 -15.86 -5.91
C ARG A 167 0.97 -16.46 -4.51
N LYS A 168 2.08 -16.88 -3.90
CA LYS A 168 2.10 -17.47 -2.54
C LYS A 168 1.73 -16.45 -1.46
N GLU A 169 2.31 -15.25 -1.53
CA GLU A 169 1.98 -14.17 -0.58
C GLU A 169 0.52 -13.78 -0.71
N TRP A 170 0.03 -13.58 -1.94
CA TRP A 170 -1.38 -13.26 -2.20
C TRP A 170 -2.34 -14.29 -1.59
N HIS A 171 -2.12 -15.59 -1.83
CA HIS A 171 -2.93 -16.65 -1.20
C HIS A 171 -2.86 -16.59 0.34
N THR A 172 -1.69 -16.30 0.90
CA THR A 172 -1.50 -16.20 2.35
C THR A 172 -2.28 -15.03 2.92
N VAL A 173 -2.22 -13.87 2.27
CA VAL A 173 -2.96 -12.66 2.66
C VAL A 173 -4.47 -12.91 2.66
N CYS A 174 -5.02 -13.42 1.56
CA CYS A 174 -6.47 -13.68 1.47
C CYS A 174 -6.94 -14.67 2.55
N ARG A 175 -6.18 -15.74 2.77
CA ARG A 175 -6.48 -16.71 3.82
C ARG A 175 -6.41 -16.10 5.22
N ASN A 176 -5.40 -15.28 5.51
CA ASN A 176 -5.28 -14.64 6.82
C ASN A 176 -6.44 -13.67 7.09
N LEU A 177 -6.85 -12.90 6.08
CA LEU A 177 -7.99 -11.99 6.18
C LEU A 177 -9.29 -12.75 6.47
N ILE A 178 -9.52 -13.88 5.81
CA ILE A 178 -10.69 -14.74 6.05
C ILE A 178 -10.64 -15.35 7.44
N ASN A 179 -9.50 -15.93 7.83
CA ASN A 179 -9.36 -16.63 9.11
C ASN A 179 -9.50 -15.70 10.32
N ALA A 180 -9.08 -14.43 10.19
CA ALA A 180 -9.19 -13.44 11.25
C ALA A 180 -10.52 -12.66 11.22
N ASN A 181 -11.52 -13.09 10.44
CA ASN A 181 -12.77 -12.34 10.28
C ASN A 181 -13.51 -12.12 11.61
N ASP A 182 -13.60 -13.15 12.45
CA ASP A 182 -14.39 -13.08 13.68
C ASP A 182 -13.72 -12.16 14.71
N ASP A 183 -12.39 -12.22 14.82
CA ASP A 183 -11.59 -11.30 15.64
C ASP A 183 -11.78 -9.85 15.16
N MET A 184 -11.68 -9.63 13.85
CA MET A 184 -11.91 -8.31 13.26
C MET A 184 -13.33 -7.79 13.52
N ALA A 185 -14.34 -8.65 13.40
CA ALA A 185 -15.73 -8.30 13.65
C ALA A 185 -15.96 -7.89 15.12
N GLY A 186 -15.33 -8.60 16.07
CA GLY A 186 -15.40 -8.28 17.49
C GLY A 186 -14.74 -6.95 17.87
N GLU A 187 -13.70 -6.53 17.13
CA GLU A 187 -12.94 -5.30 17.40
C GLU A 187 -13.39 -4.10 16.54
N ALA A 188 -14.16 -4.31 15.48
CA ALA A 188 -14.38 -3.33 14.42
C ALA A 188 -14.92 -1.98 14.93
N GLU A 189 -15.96 -2.01 15.77
CA GLU A 189 -16.57 -0.78 16.29
C GLU A 189 -15.58 0.06 17.10
N GLN A 190 -14.83 -0.59 17.99
CA GLN A 190 -13.82 0.09 18.81
C GLN A 190 -12.62 0.56 17.97
N ALA A 191 -12.15 -0.27 17.04
CA ALA A 191 -10.94 -0.01 16.27
C ALA A 191 -11.15 1.09 15.22
N LEU A 192 -12.31 1.11 14.56
CA LEU A 192 -12.60 2.02 13.45
C LEU A 192 -13.21 3.34 13.93
N GLY A 193 -13.96 3.31 15.04
CA GLY A 193 -14.67 4.48 15.54
C GLY A 193 -15.66 5.02 14.51
N GLU A 194 -15.64 6.34 14.30
CA GLU A 194 -16.49 7.00 13.30
C GLU A 194 -15.99 6.71 11.87
N ILE A 195 -16.87 6.09 11.08
CA ILE A 195 -16.67 5.78 9.66
C ILE A 195 -17.52 6.74 8.82
N ASP A 196 -16.99 7.19 7.70
CA ASP A 196 -17.76 7.95 6.73
C ASP A 196 -18.84 7.07 6.06
N PRO A 197 -20.11 7.52 5.95
CA PRO A 197 -21.19 6.73 5.37
C PRO A 197 -20.92 6.19 3.96
N ALA A 198 -20.15 6.89 3.12
CA ALA A 198 -19.79 6.41 1.78
C ALA A 198 -18.91 5.14 1.83
N PHE A 199 -18.22 4.93 2.95
CA PHE A 199 -17.31 3.82 3.19
C PHE A 199 -17.90 2.71 4.06
N GLU A 200 -19.15 2.84 4.52
CA GLU A 200 -19.83 1.79 5.27
C GLU A 200 -19.71 0.42 4.59
N THR A 201 -19.46 -0.58 5.43
CA THR A 201 -19.30 -1.98 5.04
C THR A 201 -19.84 -2.85 6.16
N ASP A 202 -20.24 -4.08 5.82
CA ASP A 202 -20.61 -5.08 6.81
C ASP A 202 -19.38 -5.44 7.68
N LEU A 203 -19.36 -4.94 8.91
CA LEU A 203 -18.27 -5.14 9.86
C LEU A 203 -18.19 -6.60 10.34
N GLN A 204 -19.32 -7.33 10.34
CA GLN A 204 -19.35 -8.76 10.68
C GLN A 204 -18.64 -9.62 9.63
N ARG A 205 -18.44 -9.07 8.43
CA ARG A 205 -17.77 -9.71 7.31
C ARG A 205 -16.52 -8.96 6.88
N LEU A 206 -15.93 -8.13 7.74
CA LEU A 206 -14.84 -7.23 7.37
C LEU A 206 -13.64 -7.99 6.77
N GLY A 207 -13.22 -9.08 7.40
CA GLY A 207 -12.13 -9.92 6.92
C GLY A 207 -12.44 -10.56 5.56
N HIS A 208 -13.65 -11.09 5.40
CA HIS A 208 -14.11 -11.64 4.11
C HIS A 208 -14.18 -10.57 3.01
N ASN A 209 -14.72 -9.40 3.31
CA ASN A 209 -14.86 -8.30 2.35
C ASN A 209 -13.49 -7.77 1.92
N ALA A 210 -12.53 -7.67 2.85
CA ALA A 210 -11.16 -7.31 2.53
C ALA A 210 -10.49 -8.35 1.64
N ALA A 211 -10.68 -9.65 1.93
CA ALA A 211 -10.17 -10.71 1.07
C ALA A 211 -10.77 -10.66 -0.34
N ILE A 212 -12.09 -10.43 -0.47
CA ILE A 212 -12.76 -10.25 -1.76
C ILE A 212 -12.15 -9.08 -2.52
N ALA A 213 -12.01 -7.91 -1.89
CA ALA A 213 -11.39 -6.74 -2.51
C ALA A 213 -9.99 -7.03 -3.06
N VAL A 214 -9.16 -7.76 -2.30
CA VAL A 214 -7.81 -8.16 -2.73
C VAL A 214 -7.85 -9.21 -3.86
N MET A 215 -8.75 -10.18 -3.80
CA MET A 215 -8.92 -11.17 -4.89
C MET A 215 -9.38 -10.49 -6.19
N GLU A 216 -10.33 -9.57 -6.08
CA GLU A 216 -10.89 -8.80 -7.18
C GLU A 216 -9.89 -7.86 -7.84
N ALA A 217 -8.92 -7.34 -7.07
CA ALA A 217 -7.85 -6.46 -7.58
C ALA A 217 -6.70 -7.21 -8.28
N ARG A 218 -6.61 -8.55 -8.14
CA ARG A 218 -5.56 -9.35 -8.77
C ARG A 218 -5.78 -9.45 -10.28
N TYR A 219 -4.72 -9.29 -11.07
CA TYR A 219 -4.78 -9.55 -12.50
C TYR A 219 -4.96 -11.05 -12.78
N THR A 220 -5.96 -11.37 -13.60
CA THR A 220 -6.25 -12.71 -14.11
C THR A 220 -5.76 -12.88 -15.54
N HIS A 221 -5.66 -11.79 -16.30
CA HIS A 221 -5.07 -11.76 -17.63
C HIS A 221 -4.35 -10.44 -17.85
N VAL A 222 -3.17 -10.50 -18.49
CA VAL A 222 -2.40 -9.31 -18.89
C VAL A 222 -1.77 -9.60 -20.24
N ARG A 223 -2.09 -8.76 -21.23
CA ARG A 223 -1.45 -8.75 -22.54
C ARG A 223 -0.78 -7.41 -22.79
N VAL A 224 0.49 -7.44 -23.13
CA VAL A 224 1.31 -6.28 -23.49
C VAL A 224 1.79 -6.45 -24.92
N ARG A 225 1.47 -5.47 -25.77
CA ARG A 225 1.80 -5.48 -27.19
C ARG A 225 2.19 -4.10 -27.68
N THR A 226 2.73 -4.03 -28.89
CA THR A 226 2.90 -2.79 -29.64
C THR A 226 1.87 -2.72 -30.77
N ALA A 227 1.34 -1.53 -31.02
CA ALA A 227 0.52 -1.24 -32.20
C ALA A 227 0.60 0.24 -32.59
N ASP A 228 0.85 0.51 -33.87
CA ASP A 228 0.96 1.85 -34.44
C ASP A 228 1.94 2.75 -33.65
N GLY A 229 3.11 2.20 -33.32
CA GLY A 229 4.16 2.92 -32.57
C GLY A 229 3.81 3.28 -31.12
N ALA A 230 2.84 2.60 -30.51
CA ALA A 230 2.49 2.74 -29.10
C ALA A 230 2.56 1.40 -28.37
N VAL A 231 2.80 1.45 -27.06
CA VAL A 231 2.60 0.30 -26.17
C VAL A 231 1.12 0.22 -25.81
N ILE A 232 0.53 -0.95 -26.02
CA ILE A 232 -0.85 -1.27 -25.67
C ILE A 232 -0.86 -2.31 -24.57
N ILE A 233 -1.66 -2.03 -23.55
CA ILE A 233 -1.82 -2.87 -22.38
C ILE A 233 -3.31 -3.20 -22.25
N GLU A 234 -3.60 -4.49 -22.31
CA GLU A 234 -4.91 -5.07 -22.09
C GLU A 234 -4.82 -5.91 -20.82
N SER A 235 -5.72 -5.67 -19.87
CA SER A 235 -5.69 -6.37 -18.59
C SER A 235 -7.10 -6.70 -18.10
N ARG A 236 -7.17 -7.75 -17.28
CA ARG A 236 -8.40 -8.22 -16.64
C ARG A 236 -8.07 -8.54 -15.20
N THR A 237 -8.98 -8.20 -14.30
CA THR A 237 -8.89 -8.56 -12.88
C THR A 237 -9.94 -9.61 -12.51
N GLY A 238 -10.09 -9.90 -11.22
CA GLY A 238 -11.20 -10.73 -10.73
C GLY A 238 -12.58 -10.11 -10.99
N LYS A 239 -12.68 -8.78 -11.10
CA LYS A 239 -13.94 -8.07 -11.41
C LYS A 239 -14.31 -8.06 -12.89
N GLY A 240 -13.34 -8.21 -13.79
CA GLY A 240 -13.58 -8.13 -15.22
C GLY A 240 -12.48 -7.37 -15.98
N PRO A 241 -12.72 -7.07 -17.26
CA PRO A 241 -11.75 -6.37 -18.10
C PRO A 241 -11.58 -4.92 -17.64
N LEU A 242 -10.34 -4.43 -17.66
CA LEU A 242 -10.00 -3.03 -17.42
C LEU A 242 -9.94 -2.26 -18.75
N PRO A 243 -10.04 -0.92 -18.72
CA PRO A 243 -9.82 -0.10 -19.91
C PRO A 243 -8.45 -0.37 -20.54
N VAL A 244 -8.43 -0.46 -21.87
CA VAL A 244 -7.18 -0.63 -22.62
C VAL A 244 -6.33 0.63 -22.47
N GLU A 245 -5.11 0.47 -21.96
CA GLU A 245 -4.17 1.58 -21.80
C GLU A 245 -3.26 1.69 -23.03
N ARG A 246 -3.07 2.91 -23.52
CA ARG A 246 -2.24 3.21 -24.70
C ARG A 246 -1.21 4.27 -24.36
N TYR A 247 0.06 3.94 -24.60
CA TYR A 247 1.19 4.82 -24.33
C TYR A 247 1.98 5.09 -25.61
N ALA A 248 1.78 6.28 -26.18
CA ALA A 248 2.47 6.70 -27.40
C ALA A 248 3.82 7.36 -27.07
N ARG A 249 4.83 7.15 -27.94
CA ARG A 249 6.13 7.84 -27.89
C ARG A 249 6.87 7.71 -26.55
N THR A 250 6.67 6.61 -25.84
CA THR A 250 7.31 6.31 -24.55
C THR A 250 8.26 5.12 -24.70
N SER A 251 9.23 4.98 -23.81
CA SER A 251 9.95 3.71 -23.68
C SER A 251 9.02 2.62 -23.10
N GLY A 252 9.33 1.35 -23.37
CA GLY A 252 8.66 0.21 -22.77
C GLY A 252 8.72 0.23 -21.25
N GLN A 253 9.88 0.59 -20.69
CA GLN A 253 10.05 0.71 -19.23
C GLN A 253 9.14 1.79 -18.63
N GLU A 254 9.04 2.95 -19.27
CA GLU A 254 8.17 4.04 -18.82
C GLU A 254 6.70 3.65 -18.95
N ALA A 255 6.29 2.97 -20.03
CA ALA A 255 4.92 2.45 -20.19
C ALA A 255 4.53 1.48 -19.06
N LEU A 256 5.42 0.50 -18.76
CA LEU A 256 5.20 -0.47 -17.70
C LEU A 256 5.15 0.17 -16.30
N THR A 257 5.92 1.24 -16.10
CA THR A 257 5.92 2.00 -14.84
C THR A 257 4.64 2.80 -14.69
N LYS A 258 4.19 3.50 -15.73
CA LYS A 258 2.95 4.30 -15.71
C LYS A 258 1.67 3.45 -15.57
N SER A 259 1.65 2.27 -16.18
CA SER A 259 0.52 1.34 -16.02
C SER A 259 0.51 0.66 -14.65
N GLY A 260 1.66 0.53 -13.99
CA GLY A 260 1.83 -0.26 -12.77
C GLY A 260 1.95 -1.77 -13.02
N ILE A 261 1.91 -2.23 -14.28
CA ILE A 261 2.12 -3.64 -14.63
C ILE A 261 3.57 -4.07 -14.41
N GLY A 262 4.51 -3.13 -14.35
CA GLY A 262 5.89 -3.41 -13.97
C GLY A 262 5.99 -4.24 -12.68
N GLU A 263 5.14 -3.96 -11.69
CA GLU A 263 5.16 -4.68 -10.41
C GLU A 263 4.56 -6.09 -10.51
N TYR A 264 3.52 -6.26 -11.33
CA TYR A 264 3.00 -7.59 -11.69
C TYR A 264 4.08 -8.46 -12.35
N LEU A 265 4.81 -7.90 -13.32
CA LEU A 265 5.88 -8.60 -14.01
C LEU A 265 7.04 -8.94 -13.06
N SER A 266 7.42 -8.00 -12.18
CA SER A 266 8.44 -8.22 -11.14
C SER A 266 8.06 -9.33 -10.16
N SER A 267 6.77 -9.44 -9.80
CA SER A 267 6.28 -10.48 -8.89
C SER A 267 6.44 -11.91 -9.44
N ASN A 268 6.50 -12.03 -10.77
CA ASN A 268 6.78 -13.28 -11.45
C ASN A 268 8.29 -13.54 -11.52
N THR A 269 9.08 -12.57 -12.00
CA THR A 269 10.52 -12.39 -11.73
C THR A 269 10.98 -11.01 -12.23
N THR A 270 12.00 -10.40 -11.62
CA THR A 270 12.63 -9.17 -12.16
C THR A 270 13.20 -9.35 -13.58
N ALA A 271 13.54 -10.58 -13.97
CA ALA A 271 13.98 -10.89 -15.32
C ALA A 271 12.84 -10.71 -16.34
N VAL A 272 11.62 -11.13 -16.02
CA VAL A 272 10.45 -10.96 -16.89
C VAL A 272 10.20 -9.49 -17.20
N ARG A 273 10.19 -8.61 -16.19
CA ARG A 273 9.99 -7.16 -16.40
C ARG A 273 11.02 -6.58 -17.38
N ARG A 274 12.32 -6.88 -17.17
CA ARG A 274 13.41 -6.37 -18.03
C ARG A 274 13.30 -6.89 -19.45
N THR A 275 12.99 -8.17 -19.62
CA THR A 275 12.83 -8.79 -20.95
C THR A 275 11.65 -8.18 -21.71
N VAL A 276 10.50 -8.00 -21.05
CA VAL A 276 9.33 -7.35 -21.66
C VAL A 276 9.65 -5.91 -22.05
N ALA A 277 10.29 -5.13 -21.18
CA ALA A 277 10.68 -3.75 -21.49
C ALA A 277 11.62 -3.67 -22.72
N ALA A 278 12.66 -4.50 -22.76
CA ALA A 278 13.63 -4.52 -23.86
C ALA A 278 13.00 -4.97 -25.20
N ALA A 279 12.07 -5.91 -25.16
CA ALA A 279 11.33 -6.35 -26.34
C ALA A 279 10.39 -5.26 -26.86
N LEU A 280 9.69 -4.53 -25.97
CA LEU A 280 8.89 -3.36 -26.35
C LEU A 280 9.75 -2.28 -27.03
N ASP A 281 10.90 -1.92 -26.44
CA ASP A 281 11.80 -0.91 -27.01
C ASP A 281 12.35 -1.34 -28.39
N THR A 282 12.53 -2.65 -28.60
CA THR A 282 12.98 -3.18 -29.88
C THR A 282 11.89 -3.05 -30.95
N LEU A 283 10.66 -3.46 -30.65
CA LEU A 283 9.53 -3.33 -31.58
C LEU A 283 9.21 -1.87 -31.90
N LEU A 284 9.19 -0.99 -30.89
CA LEU A 284 8.95 0.44 -31.07
C LEU A 284 10.01 1.10 -31.98
N ARG A 285 11.30 0.76 -31.81
CA ARG A 285 12.37 1.26 -32.69
C ARG A 285 12.24 0.78 -34.13
N ARG A 286 11.78 -0.47 -34.32
CA ARG A 286 11.55 -1.04 -35.65
C ARG A 286 10.21 -0.62 -36.27
N ARG A 287 9.34 0.03 -35.50
CA ARG A 287 7.94 0.33 -35.87
C ARG A 287 7.18 -0.94 -36.27
N GLU A 288 7.46 -2.03 -35.57
CA GLU A 288 6.79 -3.32 -35.75
C GLU A 288 5.70 -3.46 -34.69
N ASP A 289 4.58 -4.05 -35.10
CA ASP A 289 3.51 -4.46 -34.20
C ASP A 289 3.78 -5.87 -33.70
N GLY A 290 3.45 -6.17 -32.44
CA GLY A 290 3.65 -7.50 -31.90
C GLY A 290 3.29 -7.65 -30.44
N ILE A 291 2.93 -8.86 -30.05
CA ILE A 291 2.68 -9.23 -28.65
C ILE A 291 4.01 -9.55 -27.99
N VAL A 292 4.30 -8.89 -26.88
CA VAL A 292 5.54 -9.08 -26.10
C VAL A 292 5.28 -9.94 -24.87
N PHE A 293 4.08 -9.84 -24.31
CA PHE A 293 3.69 -10.58 -23.13
C PHE A 293 2.20 -10.92 -23.21
N ASP A 294 1.85 -12.14 -22.83
CA ASP A 294 0.47 -12.58 -22.72
C ASP A 294 0.40 -13.62 -21.60
N SER A 295 -0.19 -13.24 -20.48
CA SER A 295 -0.39 -14.13 -19.34
C SER A 295 -1.87 -14.42 -19.17
N ASP A 296 -2.20 -15.70 -19.04
CA ASP A 296 -3.52 -16.17 -18.64
C ASP A 296 -3.40 -16.92 -17.31
N ASP A 297 -3.76 -16.24 -16.21
CA ASP A 297 -3.87 -16.82 -14.86
C ASP A 297 -5.35 -17.03 -14.50
N THR A 298 -6.17 -17.42 -15.49
CA THR A 298 -7.59 -17.80 -15.27
C THR A 298 -7.77 -19.08 -14.46
N ARG A 299 -6.72 -19.69 -13.88
CA ARG A 299 -6.90 -20.89 -13.04
C ARG A 299 -7.87 -20.54 -11.90
N PRO A 300 -9.10 -21.07 -11.92
CA PRO A 300 -10.13 -20.62 -11.02
C PRO A 300 -9.74 -20.99 -9.59
N TRP A 301 -9.89 -20.02 -8.69
CA TRP A 301 -9.92 -20.20 -7.24
C TRP A 301 -10.94 -21.28 -6.79
N GLU A 302 -11.84 -21.72 -7.68
CA GLU A 302 -12.80 -22.81 -7.48
C GLU A 302 -12.15 -24.16 -7.14
N ARG A 303 -10.91 -24.44 -7.57
CA ARG A 303 -10.22 -25.69 -7.14
C ARG A 303 -9.77 -25.66 -5.67
N SER A 304 -9.72 -24.48 -5.06
CA SER A 304 -9.50 -24.28 -3.63
C SER A 304 -10.82 -24.06 -2.90
N GLY A 305 -11.81 -24.94 -3.15
CA GLY A 305 -13.19 -24.92 -2.61
C GLY A 305 -13.36 -24.94 -1.08
N GLY A 306 -12.39 -24.42 -0.33
CA GLY A 306 -12.44 -24.23 1.12
C GLY A 306 -12.49 -22.77 1.62
N LEU A 307 -12.19 -21.75 0.79
CA LEU A 307 -12.07 -20.37 1.31
C LEU A 307 -13.37 -19.54 1.27
N LEU A 308 -14.37 -19.94 0.48
CA LEU A 308 -15.67 -19.24 0.38
C LEU A 308 -16.85 -20.18 0.65
N GLY A 309 -16.61 -21.29 1.38
CA GLY A 309 -17.60 -22.30 1.70
C GLY A 309 -18.79 -21.74 2.50
N THR A 310 -19.93 -21.63 1.81
CA THR A 310 -21.31 -21.58 2.35
C THR A 310 -21.73 -20.36 3.18
N ALA A 311 -21.82 -19.18 2.55
CA ALA A 311 -22.87 -18.21 2.88
C ALA A 311 -24.08 -18.39 1.94
N ARG A 312 -24.64 -19.61 1.87
CA ARG A 312 -26.00 -19.80 1.32
C ARG A 312 -26.97 -19.74 2.49
N ARG A 313 -27.80 -18.69 2.50
CA ARG A 313 -28.95 -18.50 3.38
C ARG A 313 -29.74 -19.82 3.50
N LYS A 314 -29.87 -20.36 4.71
CA LYS A 314 -31.03 -21.18 5.04
C LYS A 314 -32.19 -20.21 5.29
N GLY A 315 -33.16 -20.24 4.38
CA GLY A 315 -34.53 -19.85 4.70
C GLY A 315 -35.21 -20.95 5.51
#